data_AF-A0A845DIY9-F1
#
_entry.id   AF-A0A845DIY9-F1
#
_cell.length_a   1.000
_cell.length_b   1.000
_cell.length_c   1.000
_cell.angle_alpha   90.00
_cell.angle_beta   90.00
_cell.angle_gamma   90.00
#
_symmetry.space_group_name_H-M   'P 1'
#
loop_
_entity.id
_entity.type
_entity.pdbx_description
1 polymer ?
#
loop_
_entity_poly.entity_id
_entity_poly.type
_entity_poly.pdbx_seq_one_letter_code
_entity_poly.pdbx_strand_id
1 'polypeptide(L)' 'DKIVKGKMEKWFSEICLLEQVFLISAQSDEIKTVEAALKDIIAQLGENVCIRRFVRFELGEEIGPLPLAEGPH' A
#
# COMPACT_ATOMS: atom_id res chain seq x y z
N ASP A 1 -22.95 13.40 3.22
CA ASP A 1 -21.57 13.65 2.73
C ASP A 1 -20.43 13.28 3.65
N LYS A 2 -20.17 13.99 4.75
CA LYS A 2 -18.92 13.80 5.54
C LYS A 2 -18.67 12.36 6.04
N ILE A 3 -19.72 11.62 6.37
CA ILE A 3 -19.62 10.22 6.83
C ILE A 3 -19.16 9.28 5.70
N VAL A 4 -19.60 9.52 4.46
CA VAL A 4 -19.23 8.68 3.31
C VAL A 4 -17.76 8.90 2.96
N LYS A 5 -17.32 10.16 2.98
CA LYS A 5 -15.92 10.52 2.75
C LYS A 5 -14.98 9.86 3.76
N GLY A 6 -15.28 9.95 5.06
CA GLY A 6 -14.44 9.32 6.09
C GLY A 6 -14.40 7.79 6.00
N LYS A 7 -15.49 7.15 5.57
CA LYS A 7 -15.50 5.70 5.30
C LYS A 7 -14.62 5.33 4.11
N MET A 8 -14.62 6.14 3.05
CA MET A 8 -13.75 5.92 1.90
C MET A 8 -12.28 6.11 2.25
N GLU A 9 -11.94 7.18 2.97
CA GLU A 9 -10.56 7.42 3.43
C GLU A 9 -10.04 6.25 4.28
N LYS A 10 -10.85 5.75 5.21
CA LYS A 10 -10.50 4.56 5.99
C LYS A 10 -10.28 3.33 5.09
N TRP A 11 -11.18 3.09 4.14
CA TRP A 11 -11.06 1.94 3.24
C TRP A 11 -9.78 2.00 2.38
N PHE A 12 -9.42 3.18 1.86
CA PHE A 12 -8.15 3.37 1.14
C PHE A 12 -6.94 3.08 2.03
N SER A 13 -6.95 3.53 3.29
CA SER A 13 -5.85 3.26 4.24
C SER A 13 -5.67 1.77 4.58
N GLU A 14 -6.71 0.95 4.40
CA GLU A 14 -6.68 -0.49 4.67
C GLU A 14 -6.31 -1.30 3.43
N ILE A 15 -6.71 -0.86 2.22
CA ILE A 15 -6.59 -1.65 0.98
C ILE A 15 -5.44 -1.20 0.08
N CYS A 16 -5.13 0.09 0.01
CA CYS A 16 -4.10 0.60 -0.89
C CYS A 16 -2.72 0.55 -0.24
N LEU A 17 -1.82 -0.26 -0.78
CA LEU A 17 -0.47 -0.49 -0.23
C LEU A 17 0.26 0.80 0.17
N LEU A 18 0.20 1.85 -0.66
CA LEU A 18 0.91 3.12 -0.40
C LEU A 18 0.31 3.91 0.78
N GLU A 19 -0.99 3.79 1.02
CA GLU A 19 -1.74 4.49 2.08
C GLU A 19 -1.66 3.74 3.43
N GLN A 20 -1.26 2.47 3.40
CA GLN A 20 -1.14 1.64 4.59
C GLN A 20 -0.03 2.13 5.52
N VAL A 21 -0.27 2.00 6.83
CA VAL A 21 0.75 2.21 7.85
C VAL A 21 1.88 1.19 7.66
N PHE A 22 3.11 1.69 7.56
CA PHE A 22 4.29 0.88 7.43
C PHE A 22 4.64 0.24 8.77
N LEU A 23 4.35 -1.06 8.91
CA LEU A 23 4.46 -1.83 10.15
C LEU A 23 5.84 -1.71 10.85
N ILE A 24 6.91 -1.57 10.08
CA ILE A 24 8.28 -1.43 10.61
C ILE A 24 8.45 -0.07 11.31
N SER A 25 7.80 0.98 10.81
CA SER A 25 7.77 2.31 11.45
C SER A 25 6.78 2.39 12.61
N ALA A 26 5.72 1.56 12.61
CA ALA A 26 4.75 1.55 13.71
C ALA A 26 5.32 1.05 15.05
N GLN A 27 6.53 0.49 15.06
CA GLN A 27 7.26 0.02 16.25
C GLN A 27 8.21 1.08 16.82
N SER A 28 8.44 2.19 16.10
CA SER A 28 9.11 3.39 16.61
C SER A 28 8.07 4.47 16.97
N ASP A 29 8.52 5.59 17.56
CA ASP A 29 7.65 6.75 17.83
C ASP A 29 7.16 7.46 16.54
N GLU A 30 7.52 6.95 15.35
CA GLU A 30 7.27 7.58 14.07
C GLU A 30 6.36 6.70 13.18
N ILE A 31 5.05 6.95 13.23
CA ILE A 31 4.08 6.25 12.36
C ILE A 31 4.17 6.84 10.95
N LYS A 32 4.65 6.05 9.99
CA LYS A 32 4.71 6.42 8.57
C LYS A 32 3.83 5.52 7.71
N THR A 33 3.35 6.03 6.59
CA THR A 33 2.77 5.20 5.53
C THR A 33 3.88 4.58 4.66
N VAL A 34 3.54 3.58 3.86
CA VAL A 34 4.46 2.99 2.87
C VAL A 34 4.93 4.05 1.86
N GLU A 35 4.05 4.97 1.46
CA GLU A 35 4.43 6.08 0.56
C GLU A 35 5.48 7.00 1.20
N ALA A 36 5.31 7.35 2.47
CA ALA A 36 6.27 8.19 3.20
C ALA A 36 7.63 7.49 3.31
N ALA A 37 7.64 6.20 3.66
CA ALA A 37 8.86 5.40 3.70
C ALA A 37 9.53 5.29 2.31
N LEU A 38 8.75 5.15 1.24
CA LEU A 38 9.26 5.12 -0.13
C LEU A 38 9.92 6.45 -0.52
N LYS A 39 9.34 7.58 -0.13
CA LYS A 39 9.91 8.92 -0.35
C LYS A 39 11.23 9.12 0.40
N ASP A 40 11.33 8.63 1.64
CA ASP A 40 12.58 8.68 2.41
C ASP A 40 13.69 7.90 1.70
N ILE A 41 13.38 6.72 1.14
CA ILE A 41 14.33 5.90 0.37
C ILE A 41 14.75 6.62 -0.92
N ILE A 42 13.81 7.22 -1.66
CA ILE A 42 14.09 8.00 -2.87
C ILE A 42 15.04 9.16 -2.54
N ALA A 43 14.79 9.89 -1.46
CA ALA A 43 15.63 11.00 -1.03
C ALA A 43 17.04 10.54 -0.63
N GLN A 44 17.16 9.37 0.02
CA GLN A 44 18.43 8.80 0.43
C GLN A 44 19.27 8.29 -0.76
N LEU A 45 18.63 7.66 -1.74
CA LEU A 45 19.31 7.08 -2.91
C LEU A 45 19.59 8.13 -4.00
N GLY A 46 18.76 9.16 -4.11
CA GLY A 46 18.80 10.12 -5.22
C GLY A 46 18.28 9.55 -6.54
N GLU A 47 17.57 8.42 -6.50
CA GLU A 47 17.02 7.72 -7.67
C GLU A 47 15.52 7.47 -7.51
N ASN A 48 14.81 7.38 -8.63
CA ASN A 48 13.38 7.09 -8.62
C ASN A 48 13.11 5.61 -8.30
N VAL A 49 12.34 5.35 -7.25
CA VAL A 49 11.93 4.01 -6.83
C VAL A 49 10.42 3.86 -6.99
N CYS A 50 9.97 2.78 -7.62
CA CYS A 50 8.56 2.50 -7.83
C CYS A 50 8.19 1.05 -7.51
N ILE A 51 7.05 0.86 -6.83
CA ILE A 51 6.45 -0.45 -6.61
C ILE A 51 5.57 -0.76 -7.82
N ARG A 52 5.98 -1.70 -8.67
CA ARG A 52 5.24 -2.03 -9.90
C ARG A 52 4.08 -2.99 -9.67
N ARG A 53 4.36 -4.11 -9.01
CA ARG A 53 3.40 -5.20 -8.73
C ARG A 53 3.83 -5.91 -7.45
N PHE A 54 2.86 -6.41 -6.69
CA PHE A 54 3.11 -7.26 -5.53
C PHE A 54 2.05 -8.38 -5.50
N VAL A 55 2.37 -9.48 -4.81
CA VAL A 55 1.46 -10.59 -4.54
C VAL A 55 1.65 -10.99 -3.09
N ARG A 56 0.56 -11.21 -2.36
CA ARG A 56 0.55 -11.74 -1.00
C ARG A 56 -0.08 -13.13 -1.04
N PHE A 57 0.60 -14.12 -0.49
CA PHE A 57 0.07 -15.47 -0.35
C PHE A 57 -0.24 -15.74 1.12
N GLU A 58 -1.39 -16.36 1.40
CA GLU A 58 -1.75 -16.81 2.74
C GLU A 58 -2.18 -18.28 2.73
N LEU A 59 -1.76 -19.04 3.76
CA LEU A 59 -2.15 -20.44 3.87
C LEU A 59 -3.66 -20.53 4.11
N GLY A 60 -4.39 -21.21 3.23
CA GLY A 60 -5.84 -21.31 3.30
C GLY A 60 -6.59 -20.19 2.57
N GLU A 61 -5.88 -19.32 1.86
CA GLU A 61 -6.49 -18.39 0.91
C GLU A 61 -7.27 -19.19 -0.16
N GLU A 62 -8.54 -18.84 -0.38
CA GLU A 62 -9.27 -19.37 -1.53
C GLU A 62 -8.58 -18.89 -2.80
N ILE A 63 -8.26 -19.81 -3.72
CA ILE A 63 -7.76 -19.45 -5.05
C ILE A 63 -8.93 -18.81 -5.80
N GLY A 64 -9.15 -17.51 -5.58
CA GLY A 64 -9.97 -16.69 -6.46
C GLY A 64 -9.37 -16.71 -7.87
N PRO A 65 -10.16 -16.45 -8.93
CA PRO A 65 -9.59 -16.28 -10.24
C PRO A 65 -8.45 -15.27 -10.11
N LEU A 66 -7.26 -15.66 -10.58
CA LEU A 66 -6.16 -14.72 -10.78
C LEU A 66 -6.78 -13.47 -11.43
N PRO A 67 -6.54 -12.25 -10.92
CA PRO A 67 -6.81 -11.06 -11.69
C PRO A 67 -5.90 -11.17 -12.93
N LEU A 68 -6.41 -11.85 -13.95
CA LEU A 68 -5.79 -12.02 -15.24
C LEU A 68 -5.70 -10.61 -15.79
N ALA A 69 -4.48 -10.09 -15.78
CA ALA A 69 -3.97 -9.19 -16.80
C ALA A 69 -5.06 -8.40 -17.57
N GLU A 70 -5.68 -7.42 -16.92
CA GLU A 70 -6.20 -6.27 -17.65
C GLU A 70 -4.95 -5.51 -18.13
N GLY A 71 -4.38 -5.97 -19.24
CA GLY A 71 -3.40 -5.22 -20.02
C GLY A 71 -4.01 -3.90 -20.49
N PRO A 72 -3.20 -2.97 -21.00
CA PRO A 72 -3.68 -1.63 -21.34
C PRO A 72 -4.71 -1.74 -22.47
N HIS A 73 -5.97 -1.42 -22.16
CA HIS A 73 -6.91 -0.86 -23.12
C HIS A 73 -6.94 0.66 -22.95
#